data_AF-A0A2V5WSR7-F1
#
_entry.id   AF-A0A2V5WSR7-F1
#
_cell.length_a   1.000
_cell.length_b   1.000
_cell.length_c   1.000
_cell.angle_alpha   90.00
_cell.angle_beta   90.00
_cell.angle_gamma   90.00
#
_symmetry.space_group_name_H-M   'P 1'
#
loop_
_entity.id
_entity.type
_entity.pdbx_description
1 polymer ?
#
loop_
_entity_poly.entity_id
_entity_poly.type
_entity_poly.pdbx_seq_one_letter_code
_entity_poly.pdbx_strand_id
1 'polypeptide(L)'
;MVNKLITQIGTFYYPDNIVVTSGQLYFFEPVLLSAGSMDIGYKDNSTYDRGEPWFGGLPSGPGDFWFREGIVVPEPAAFWLFLFGGAVLLWRVGRRS
;
A
#
# COMPACT_ATOMS: atom_id res chain seq x y z
N MET A 1 38.52 5.05 2.03
CA MET A 1 37.32 5.66 2.64
C MET A 1 36.16 5.32 1.72
N VAL A 2 35.21 4.49 2.14
CA VAL A 2 34.05 4.12 1.29
C VAL A 2 32.98 5.19 1.51
N ASN A 3 32.72 6.01 0.48
CA ASN A 3 31.58 6.93 0.50
C ASN A 3 30.31 6.09 0.51
N LYS A 4 29.70 5.96 1.68
CA LYS A 4 28.38 5.35 1.83
C LYS A 4 27.40 6.30 1.14
N LEU A 5 27.00 5.99 -0.09
CA LEU A 5 25.91 6.67 -0.77
C LEU A 5 24.68 6.53 0.12
N ILE A 6 24.20 7.63 0.69
CA ILE A 6 22.97 7.65 1.47
C ILE A 6 21.84 7.58 0.45
N THR A 7 21.24 6.40 0.28
CA THR A 7 19.96 6.29 -0.43
C THR A 7 18.90 6.98 0.42
N GLN A 8 18.42 8.13 -0.03
CA GLN A 8 17.31 8.82 0.60
C GLN A 8 16.00 8.23 0.08
N ILE A 9 15.26 7.57 0.97
CA ILE A 9 13.91 7.09 0.68
C ILE A 9 12.94 8.17 1.17
N GLY A 10 12.11 8.67 0.27
CA GLY A 10 11.08 9.65 0.55
C GLY A 10 9.70 9.16 0.17
N THR A 11 8.67 9.81 0.71
CA THR A 11 7.28 9.60 0.31
C THR A 11 6.80 10.83 -0.44
N PHE A 12 6.00 10.63 -1.48
CA PHE A 12 5.31 11.69 -2.20
C PHE A 12 3.81 11.51 -2.06
N TYR A 13 3.07 12.62 -2.07
CA TYR A 13 1.62 12.64 -1.97
C TYR A 13 1.05 13.50 -3.09
N TYR A 14 -0.10 13.11 -3.62
CA TYR A 14 -0.89 14.01 -4.45
C TYR A 14 -1.37 15.20 -3.61
N PRO A 15 -1.43 16.41 -4.18
CA PRO A 15 -1.97 17.57 -3.47
C PRO A 15 -3.46 17.39 -3.14
N ASP A 16 -4.18 16.61 -3.95
CA ASP A 16 -5.61 16.34 -3.82
C ASP A 16 -5.91 14.84 -3.96
N ASN A 17 -7.06 14.42 -3.43
CA ASN A 17 -7.56 13.06 -3.61
C ASN A 17 -7.98 12.84 -5.07
N ILE A 18 -7.41 11.82 -5.71
CA ILE A 18 -7.73 11.46 -7.10
C ILE A 18 -8.75 10.32 -7.08
N VAL A 19 -9.93 10.57 -7.63
CA VAL A 19 -10.98 9.54 -7.77
C VAL A 19 -10.58 8.58 -8.88
N VAL A 20 -10.53 7.29 -8.56
CA VAL A 20 -10.28 6.20 -9.51
C VAL A 20 -11.55 5.38 -9.72
N THR A 21 -11.86 5.06 -10.97
CA THR A 21 -12.96 4.18 -11.35
C THR A 21 -12.44 2.74 -11.46
N SER A 22 -13.15 1.78 -10.86
CA SER A 22 -12.74 0.38 -10.92
C SER A 22 -12.74 -0.16 -12.36
N GLY A 23 -11.69 -0.90 -12.71
CA GLY A 23 -11.50 -1.49 -14.03
C GLY A 23 -10.94 -0.51 -15.07
N GLN A 24 -10.72 0.76 -14.71
CA GLN A 24 -10.08 1.73 -15.59
C GLN A 24 -8.56 1.68 -15.40
N LEU A 25 -7.82 1.59 -16.50
CA LEU A 25 -6.36 1.65 -16.47
C LEU A 25 -5.91 3.09 -16.20
N TYR A 26 -5.04 3.25 -15.20
CA TYR A 26 -4.40 4.50 -14.84
C TYR A 26 -2.88 4.34 -14.87
N PHE A 27 -2.19 5.43 -15.21
CA PHE A 27 -0.73 5.51 -15.20
C PHE A 27 -0.29 6.59 -14.20
N PHE A 28 0.81 6.35 -13.50
CA PHE A 28 1.46 7.35 -12.67
C PHE A 28 2.80 7.72 -13.30
N GLU A 29 3.05 9.02 -13.42
CA GLU A 29 4.32 9.55 -13.89
C GLU A 29 4.90 10.41 -12.76
N PRO A 30 5.88 9.91 -12.01
CA PRO A 30 6.51 10.72 -10.99
C PRO A 30 7.52 11.66 -11.65
N VAL A 31 7.25 12.96 -11.54
CA VAL A 31 8.11 14.01 -12.07
C VAL A 31 9.05 14.49 -10.97
N LEU A 32 10.36 14.30 -11.17
CA LEU A 32 11.37 14.82 -10.27
C LEU A 32 11.56 16.32 -10.53
N LEU A 33 11.17 17.15 -9.55
CA LEU A 33 11.28 18.62 -9.67
C LEU A 33 12.66 19.17 -9.29
N SER A 34 13.51 18.36 -8.65
CA SER A 34 14.88 18.71 -8.26
C SER A 34 15.91 18.17 -9.26
N ALA A 35 17.14 18.67 -9.20
CA ALA A 35 18.25 18.07 -9.93
C ALA A 35 18.58 16.66 -9.38
N GLY A 36 19.02 15.75 -10.25
CA GLY A 36 19.45 14.40 -9.89
C GLY A 36 18.74 13.30 -10.68
N SER A 37 18.77 12.08 -10.14
CA SER A 37 18.03 10.93 -10.63
C SER A 37 17.20 10.33 -9.50
N MET A 38 16.09 9.69 -9.86
CA MET A 38 15.21 8.99 -8.94
C MET A 38 14.86 7.64 -9.53
N ASP A 39 14.86 6.62 -8.67
CA ASP A 39 14.39 5.29 -9.00
C ASP A 39 13.15 4.97 -8.16
N ILE A 40 12.22 4.22 -8.73
CA ILE A 40 11.04 3.74 -8.01
C ILE A 40 11.31 2.29 -7.59
N GLY A 41 11.35 2.06 -6.29
CA GLY A 41 11.42 0.70 -5.76
C GLY A 41 10.11 -0.05 -5.99
N TYR A 42 10.22 -1.30 -6.42
CA TYR A 42 9.11 -2.24 -6.50
C TYR A 42 9.51 -3.57 -5.89
N LYS A 43 8.53 -4.43 -5.61
CA LYS A 43 8.79 -5.81 -5.23
C LYS A 43 8.61 -6.73 -6.41
N ASP A 44 9.55 -7.65 -6.59
CA ASP A 44 9.43 -8.71 -7.58
C ASP A 44 8.29 -9.67 -7.19
N ASN A 45 7.61 -10.19 -8.21
CA ASN A 45 6.53 -11.18 -8.12
C ASN A 45 5.29 -10.70 -7.35
N SER A 46 4.32 -10.15 -8.08
CA SER A 46 2.97 -9.90 -7.59
C SER A 46 2.06 -11.10 -7.86
N THR A 47 1.22 -11.47 -6.90
CA THR A 47 0.06 -12.37 -7.12
C THR A 47 -1.20 -11.61 -7.52
N TYR A 48 -1.11 -10.29 -7.70
CA TYR A 48 -2.22 -9.46 -8.12
C TYR A 48 -2.29 -9.41 -9.65
N ASP A 49 -3.22 -10.18 -10.23
CA ASP A 49 -3.37 -10.35 -11.67
C ASP A 49 -3.66 -9.04 -12.45
N ARG A 50 -4.08 -7.97 -11.75
CA ARG A 50 -4.36 -6.65 -12.33
C ARG A 50 -3.24 -5.62 -12.13
N GLY A 51 -2.11 -6.03 -11.55
CA GLY A 51 -1.01 -5.13 -11.17
C GLY A 51 0.18 -5.14 -12.13
N GLU A 52 -0.04 -5.31 -13.44
CA GLU A 52 1.06 -5.37 -14.39
C GLU A 52 1.72 -3.98 -14.55
N PRO A 53 3.05 -3.84 -14.30
CA PRO A 53 3.75 -2.59 -14.45
C PRO A 53 4.14 -2.31 -15.90
N TRP A 54 4.11 -1.02 -16.25
CA TRP A 54 4.45 -0.53 -17.58
C TRP A 54 5.65 0.41 -17.46
N PHE A 55 6.75 0.11 -18.16
CA PHE A 55 7.92 0.97 -18.21
C PHE A 55 8.20 1.38 -19.66
N GLY A 56 8.41 2.67 -19.90
CA GLY A 56 8.63 3.18 -21.25
C GLY A 56 7.47 2.92 -22.22
N GLY A 57 6.24 2.75 -21.70
CA GLY A 57 5.04 2.46 -22.48
C GLY A 57 4.85 0.99 -22.87
N LEU A 58 5.67 0.08 -22.36
CA LEU A 58 5.56 -1.36 -22.61
C LEU A 58 5.32 -2.13 -21.30
N PRO A 59 4.56 -3.25 -21.34
CA PRO A 59 4.44 -4.15 -20.21
C PRO A 59 5.82 -4.73 -19.84
N SER A 60 6.22 -4.60 -18.57
CA SER A 60 7.57 -4.97 -18.12
C SER A 60 7.64 -6.25 -17.31
N GLY A 61 6.60 -7.09 -17.35
CA GLY A 61 6.53 -8.33 -16.58
C GLY A 61 6.16 -8.10 -15.11
N PRO A 62 6.20 -9.13 -14.25
CA PRO A 62 5.61 -9.06 -12.92
C PRO A 62 6.39 -8.14 -11.97
N GLY A 63 5.72 -7.14 -11.41
CA GLY A 63 6.26 -6.27 -10.37
C GLY A 63 5.13 -5.64 -9.55
N ASP A 64 5.26 -5.63 -8.24
CA ASP A 64 4.27 -5.04 -7.33
C ASP A 64 4.73 -3.67 -6.85
N PHE A 65 4.04 -2.64 -7.34
CA PHE A 65 4.16 -1.25 -6.86
C PHE A 65 3.16 -0.93 -5.73
N TRP A 66 2.49 -1.95 -5.19
CA TRP A 66 1.51 -1.86 -4.11
C TRP A 66 0.24 -1.08 -4.47
N PHE A 67 0.06 -0.72 -5.74
CA PHE A 67 -1.19 -0.18 -6.27
C PHE A 67 -2.17 -1.32 -6.52
N ARG A 68 -3.22 -1.40 -5.70
CA ARG A 68 -4.30 -2.39 -5.86
C ARG A 68 -5.64 -1.69 -5.77
N GLU A 69 -6.53 -2.00 -6.71
CA GLU A 69 -7.94 -1.63 -6.58
C GLU A 69 -8.54 -2.42 -5.42
N GLY A 70 -9.18 -1.73 -4.48
CA GLY A 70 -9.81 -2.37 -3.32
C GLY A 70 -8.78 -3.04 -2.42
N ILE A 71 -8.21 -2.28 -1.47
CA ILE A 71 -7.48 -2.91 -0.39
C ILE A 71 -8.51 -3.70 0.45
N VAL A 72 -8.49 -5.02 0.30
CA VAL A 72 -9.02 -5.90 1.35
C VAL A 72 -7.95 -5.86 2.43
N VAL A 73 -7.98 -4.82 3.28
CA VAL A 73 -7.46 -5.04 4.63
C VAL A 73 -8.31 -6.19 5.14
N PRO A 74 -7.73 -7.33 5.55
CA PRO A 74 -8.51 -8.29 6.30
C PRO A 74 -9.01 -7.51 7.51
N GLU A 75 -10.28 -7.15 7.52
CA GLU A 75 -10.88 -6.54 8.69
C GLU A 75 -10.54 -7.49 9.83
N PRO A 76 -9.89 -7.02 10.91
CA PRO A 76 -9.66 -7.89 12.06
C PRO A 76 -11.02 -8.48 12.41
N ALA A 77 -11.15 -9.79 12.28
CA ALA A 77 -12.47 -10.41 12.13
C ALA A 77 -13.37 -9.88 13.25
N ALA A 78 -14.43 -9.17 12.90
CA ALA A 78 -15.26 -8.44 13.86
C ALA A 78 -15.70 -9.36 15.02
N PHE A 79 -15.84 -10.66 14.72
CA PHE A 79 -16.01 -11.74 15.68
C PHE A 79 -15.03 -11.71 16.87
N TRP A 80 -13.72 -11.55 16.64
CA TRP A 80 -12.72 -11.49 17.71
C TRP A 80 -12.87 -10.25 18.57
N LEU A 81 -13.21 -9.10 17.97
CA LEU A 81 -13.46 -7.85 18.69
C LEU A 81 -14.71 -7.98 19.57
N PHE A 82 -15.77 -8.61 19.07
CA PHE A 82 -16.98 -8.89 19.85
C PHE A 82 -16.73 -9.90 20.98
N LEU A 83 -15.95 -10.96 20.72
CA LEU A 83 -15.61 -11.97 21.73
C LEU A 83 -14.77 -11.38 22.87
N PHE A 84 -13.71 -10.62 22.53
CA PHE A 84 -12.88 -9.96 23.53
C PHE A 84 -13.65 -8.88 24.29
N GLY A 85 -14.39 -8.03 23.59
CA GLY A 85 -15.23 -7.00 24.21
C GLY A 85 -16.28 -7.60 25.15
N GLY A 86 -16.97 -8.65 24.71
CA GLY A 86 -17.95 -9.39 25.50
C GLY A 86 -17.34 -10.06 26.74
N ALA A 87 -16.19 -10.72 26.58
CA ALA A 87 -15.50 -11.37 27.70
C ALA A 87 -15.07 -10.36 28.78
N VAL A 88 -14.53 -9.21 28.39
CA VAL A 88 -14.16 -8.13 29.33
C VAL A 88 -15.40 -7.57 30.04
N LEU A 89 -16.51 -7.41 29.32
CA LEU A 89 -17.75 -6.86 29.86
C LEU A 89 -18.38 -7.83 30.88
N LEU A 90 -18.44 -9.12 30.56
CA LEU A 90 -18.93 -10.17 31.46
C LEU A 90 -18.05 -10.32 32.71
N TRP A 91 -16.73 -10.27 32.55
CA TRP A 91 -15.79 -10.29 33.67
C TRP A 91 -15.98 -9.09 34.61
N ARG A 92 -16.23 -7.89 34.06
CA ARG A 92 -16.49 -6.69 34.86
C ARG A 92 -17.81 -6.80 35.64
N VAL A 93 -18.85 -7.35 35.03
CA VAL A 93 -20.16 -7.53 35.67
C VAL A 93 -20.08 -8.60 36.77
N GLY A 94 -19.42 -9.73 36.51
CA GLY A 94 -19.24 -10.80 37.50
C GLY A 94 -18.36 -10.45 38.70
N ARG A 95 -17.58 -9.37 38.63
CA ARG A 95 -16.82 -8.82 39.78
C ARG A 95 -17.61 -7.81 40.63
N ARG A 96 -18.83 -7.46 40.24
CA ARG A 96 -19.70 -6.51 40.96
C ARG A 96 -20.89 -7.18 41.66
N SER A 97 -21.07 -8.49 41.50
CA SER A 97 -22.01 -9.33 42.26
C SER A 97 -21.27 -10.11 43.34
#